data_AF-A0A101W9E2-F1
#
_entry.id   AF-A0A101W9E2-F1
#
_cell.length_a   1.000
_cell.length_b   1.000
_cell.length_c   1.000
_cell.angle_alpha   90.00
_cell.angle_beta   90.00
_cell.angle_gamma   90.00
#
_symmetry.space_group_name_H-M   'P 1'
#
loop_
_entity.id
_entity.type
_entity.pdbx_description
1 polymer ?
#
loop_
_entity_poly.entity_id
_entity_poly.type
_entity_poly.pdbx_seq_one_letter_code
_entity_poly.pdbx_strand_id
1 'polypeptide(L)'
;MKTKKKELKKLLKSAKHQFDTLQPSDIQKNQFKAKYLQFEGYLDLFITIEALINVSILATQGDSYLPPRIKNHGSDIRKTLELAQKLLPFEEGEFLDDVNAMLKQLK
;
A
#
# COMPACT_ATOMS: atom_id res chain seq x y z
N MET A 1 4.78 4.64 35.23
CA MET A 1 4.98 3.28 34.67
C MET A 1 3.70 2.60 34.16
N LYS A 2 2.57 2.64 34.89
CA LYS A 2 1.31 1.97 34.48
C LYS A 2 0.68 2.52 33.18
N THR A 3 0.74 3.83 32.95
CA THR A 3 0.21 4.52 31.75
C THR A 3 0.97 4.15 30.48
N LYS A 4 2.31 4.23 30.48
CA LYS A 4 3.16 3.80 29.35
C LYS A 4 2.92 2.33 28.95
N LYS A 5 2.67 1.45 29.92
CA LYS A 5 2.36 0.02 29.68
C LYS A 5 0.97 -0.19 29.07
N LYS A 6 0.01 0.71 29.35
CA LYS A 6 -1.34 0.70 28.79
C LYS A 6 -1.35 1.22 27.35
N GLU A 7 -0.59 2.28 27.09
CA GLU A 7 -0.39 2.84 25.74
C GLU A 7 0.33 1.86 24.81
N LEU A 8 1.39 1.21 25.27
CA LEU A 8 2.06 0.16 24.50
C LEU A 8 1.13 -1.00 24.15
N LYS A 9 0.26 -1.41 25.09
CA LYS A 9 -0.76 -2.43 24.82
C LYS A 9 -1.81 -1.97 23.82
N LYS A 10 -2.19 -0.69 23.84
CA LYS A 10 -3.11 -0.10 22.86
C LYS A 10 -2.47 -0.11 21.47
N LEU A 11 -1.22 0.34 21.37
CA LEU A 11 -0.45 0.35 20.13
C LEU A 11 -0.30 -1.05 19.52
N LEU A 12 0.08 -2.04 20.33
CA LEU A 12 0.19 -3.43 19.87
C LEU A 12 -1.16 -4.02 19.41
N LYS A 13 -2.28 -3.54 19.99
CA LYS A 13 -3.61 -3.96 19.56
C LYS A 13 -4.00 -3.30 18.24
N SER A 14 -3.70 -2.01 18.06
CA SER A 14 -3.95 -1.28 16.81
C SER A 14 -3.12 -1.84 15.66
N ALA A 15 -1.82 -2.09 15.88
CA ALA A 15 -0.93 -2.71 14.90
C ALA A 15 -1.49 -4.03 14.31
N LYS A 16 -2.08 -4.89 15.15
CA LYS A 16 -2.66 -6.17 14.69
C LYS A 16 -3.85 -6.03 13.75
N HIS A 17 -4.47 -4.85 13.67
CA HIS A 17 -5.68 -4.60 12.88
C HIS A 17 -5.46 -3.55 11.78
N GLN A 18 -4.28 -2.92 11.74
CA GLN A 18 -3.98 -1.85 10.80
C GLN A 18 -2.94 -2.26 9.74
N PHE A 19 -2.26 -3.40 9.91
CA PHE A 19 -1.36 -3.99 8.91
C PHE A 19 -2.12 -5.00 8.02
N ASP A 20 -3.14 -4.53 7.33
CA ASP A 20 -4.04 -5.36 6.51
C ASP A 20 -3.66 -5.37 5.03
N THR A 21 -2.90 -4.38 4.55
CA THR A 21 -2.48 -4.24 3.15
C THR A 21 -1.28 -5.13 2.83
N LEU A 22 -0.31 -5.23 3.75
CA LEU A 22 0.91 -6.01 3.57
C LEU A 22 1.05 -7.05 4.70
N GLN A 23 0.56 -8.26 4.47
CA GLN A 23 0.63 -9.35 5.44
C GLN A 23 1.89 -10.19 5.26
N PRO A 24 2.49 -10.80 6.29
CA PRO A 24 3.58 -11.74 6.11
C PRO A 24 3.19 -12.89 5.16
N SER A 25 4.09 -13.28 4.25
CA SER A 25 3.90 -14.43 3.36
C SER A 25 4.03 -15.73 4.14
N ASP A 26 3.06 -16.64 3.98
CA ASP A 26 3.11 -17.98 4.60
C ASP A 26 4.07 -18.92 3.85
N ILE A 27 4.52 -18.51 2.65
CA ILE A 27 5.28 -19.35 1.71
C ILE A 27 6.77 -18.99 1.72
N GLN A 28 7.11 -17.70 1.83
CA GLN A 28 8.49 -17.22 1.75
C GLN A 28 8.85 -16.37 2.97
N LYS A 29 9.97 -16.73 3.61
CA LYS A 29 10.48 -16.04 4.80
C LYS A 29 10.94 -14.62 4.41
N ASN A 30 10.58 -13.62 5.20
CA ASN A 30 10.86 -12.18 4.96
C ASN A 30 10.18 -11.56 3.73
N GLN A 31 9.13 -12.18 3.20
CA GLN A 31 8.30 -11.55 2.16
C GLN A 31 6.91 -11.24 2.69
N PHE A 32 6.25 -10.28 2.04
CA PHE A 32 4.91 -9.86 2.39
C PHE A 32 3.97 -10.04 1.19
N LYS A 33 2.70 -10.29 1.48
CA LYS A 33 1.62 -10.48 0.52
C LYS A 33 0.56 -9.40 0.77
N ALA A 34 0.23 -8.65 -0.27
CA ALA A 34 -1.15 -8.19 -0.40
C ALA A 34 -2.03 -9.42 -0.68
N LYS A 35 -3.32 -9.33 -0.41
CA LYS A 35 -4.27 -10.48 -0.45
C LYS A 35 -4.14 -11.38 -1.70
N TYR A 36 -3.59 -10.89 -2.83
CA TYR A 36 -3.28 -11.65 -4.04
C TYR A 36 -1.93 -11.30 -4.74
N LEU A 37 -1.07 -10.45 -4.16
CA LEU A 37 0.19 -9.98 -4.78
C LEU A 37 1.33 -10.05 -3.77
N GLN A 38 2.56 -10.33 -4.20
CA GLN A 38 3.74 -10.45 -3.32
C GLN A 38 4.66 -9.26 -3.51
N PHE A 39 5.18 -8.73 -2.39
CA PHE A 39 6.10 -7.59 -2.35
C PHE A 39 7.21 -7.85 -1.34
N GLU A 40 8.40 -7.30 -1.61
CA GLU A 40 9.53 -7.40 -0.68
C GLU A 40 9.34 -6.53 0.58
N GLY A 41 8.56 -5.44 0.47
CA GLY A 41 8.22 -4.54 1.58
C GLY A 41 7.47 -3.29 1.12
N TYR A 42 7.29 -2.32 2.02
CA TYR A 42 6.57 -1.06 1.70
C TYR A 42 7.24 -0.24 0.59
N LEU A 43 8.57 -0.25 0.51
CA LEU A 43 9.28 0.45 -0.55
C LEU A 43 8.91 -0.11 -1.93
N ASP A 44 8.92 -1.44 -2.07
CA ASP A 44 8.54 -2.14 -3.29
C ASP A 44 7.05 -1.94 -3.63
N LEU A 45 6.17 -1.95 -2.61
CA LEU A 45 4.76 -1.58 -2.75
C LEU A 45 4.61 -0.16 -3.32
N PHE A 46 5.29 0.83 -2.75
CA PHE A 46 5.17 2.22 -3.19
C PHE A 46 5.74 2.44 -4.60
N ILE A 47 6.88 1.82 -4.93
CA ILE A 47 7.44 1.83 -6.28
C ILE A 47 6.44 1.22 -7.28
N THR A 48 5.76 0.13 -6.89
CA THR A 48 4.74 -0.49 -7.74
C THR A 48 3.55 0.44 -7.95
N ILE A 49 3.01 1.05 -6.90
CA ILE A 49 1.89 2.00 -6.99
C ILE A 49 2.28 3.19 -7.89
N GLU A 50 3.46 3.74 -7.69
CA GLU A 50 3.99 4.84 -8.49
C GLU A 50 4.11 4.44 -9.97
N ALA A 51 4.65 3.26 -10.27
CA ALA A 51 4.75 2.75 -11.63
C ALA A 51 3.37 2.59 -12.30
N LEU A 52 2.37 2.07 -11.58
CA LEU A 52 1.00 1.92 -12.10
C LEU A 52 0.36 3.29 -12.45
N ILE A 53 0.59 4.30 -11.61
CA ILE A 53 0.12 5.67 -11.84
C ILE A 53 0.85 6.30 -13.03
N ASN A 54 2.18 6.20 -13.08
CA ASN A 54 2.99 6.79 -14.15
C ASN A 54 2.65 6.18 -15.52
N VAL A 55 2.49 4.85 -15.60
CA VAL A 55 2.03 4.18 -16.84
C VAL A 55 0.64 4.67 -17.25
N SER A 56 -0.27 4.86 -16.29
CA SER A 56 -1.61 5.39 -16.57
C SER A 56 -1.55 6.83 -17.09
N ILE A 57 -0.70 7.68 -16.52
CA ILE A 57 -0.47 9.05 -17.00
C ILE A 57 0.09 9.04 -18.43
N LEU A 58 1.14 8.26 -18.67
CA LEU A 58 1.73 8.12 -20.01
C LEU A 58 0.71 7.64 -21.05
N ALA A 59 -0.11 6.64 -20.69
CA ALA A 59 -1.17 6.14 -21.55
C ALA A 59 -2.26 7.19 -21.86
N THR A 60 -2.51 8.15 -20.95
CA THR A 60 -3.44 9.27 -21.20
C THR A 60 -2.83 10.41 -22.02
N GLN A 61 -1.52 10.61 -21.96
CA GLN A 61 -0.82 11.71 -22.64
C GLN A 61 -0.51 11.43 -24.12
N GLY A 62 -0.71 10.19 -24.55
CA GLY A 62 -0.73 9.80 -25.95
C GLY A 62 0.61 9.30 -26.45
N ASP A 63 0.61 8.04 -26.86
CA ASP A 63 1.42 7.59 -27.99
C ASP A 63 0.43 7.16 -29.08
N SER A 64 0.73 7.44 -30.35
CA SER A 64 -0.19 7.14 -31.48
C SER A 64 -0.32 5.63 -31.75
N TYR A 65 0.38 4.81 -30.96
CA TYR A 65 0.44 3.38 -31.09
C TYR A 65 -0.73 2.73 -30.35
N LEU A 66 -1.79 2.41 -31.10
CA LEU A 66 -2.84 1.48 -30.67
C LEU A 66 -2.50 0.07 -31.20
N PRO A 67 -1.98 -0.85 -30.37
CA PRO A 67 -1.85 -2.24 -30.78
C PRO A 67 -3.24 -2.80 -31.13
N PRO A 68 -3.38 -3.65 -32.17
CA PRO A 68 -4.68 -4.20 -32.60
C PRO A 68 -5.46 -4.95 -31.51
N ARG A 69 -4.78 -5.37 -30.44
CA ARG A 69 -5.36 -6.09 -29.31
C ARG A 69 -5.94 -5.17 -28.23
N ILE A 70 -5.56 -3.89 -28.17
CA ILE A 70 -6.08 -2.95 -27.17
C ILE A 70 -7.29 -2.25 -27.78
N LYS A 71 -8.49 -2.73 -27.41
CA LYS A 71 -9.76 -2.23 -27.95
C LYS A 71 -10.34 -1.07 -27.15
N ASN A 72 -9.94 -0.92 -25.87
CA ASN A 72 -10.51 0.08 -24.96
C ASN A 72 -9.46 0.54 -23.93
N HIS A 73 -8.51 1.37 -24.38
CA HIS A 73 -7.43 1.92 -23.55
C HIS A 73 -7.95 2.59 -22.27
N GLY A 74 -9.08 3.30 -22.33
CA GLY A 74 -9.68 3.93 -21.15
C GLY A 74 -10.13 2.92 -20.09
N SER A 75 -10.64 1.75 -20.49
CA SER A 75 -10.98 0.68 -19.55
C SER A 75 -9.75 0.08 -18.88
N ASP A 76 -8.64 -0.05 -19.60
CA ASP A 76 -7.41 -0.64 -19.06
C ASP A 76 -6.69 0.33 -18.11
N ILE A 77 -6.68 1.63 -18.44
CA ILE A 77 -6.23 2.70 -17.54
C ILE A 77 -7.05 2.69 -16.25
N ARG A 78 -8.38 2.63 -16.35
CA ARG A 78 -9.25 2.57 -15.17
C ARG A 78 -8.94 1.39 -14.27
N LYS A 79 -8.82 0.17 -14.84
CA LYS A 79 -8.51 -1.04 -14.06
C LYS A 79 -7.14 -0.96 -13.39
N THR A 80 -6.16 -0.37 -14.07
CA THR A 80 -4.81 -0.14 -13.52
C THR A 80 -4.84 0.80 -12.33
N LEU A 81 -5.59 1.91 -12.44
CA LEU A 81 -5.77 2.86 -11.34
C LEU A 81 -6.58 2.28 -10.18
N GLU A 82 -7.61 1.47 -10.46
CA GLU A 82 -8.35 0.73 -9.42
C GLU A 82 -7.45 -0.26 -8.67
N LEU A 83 -6.50 -0.90 -9.35
CA LEU A 83 -5.50 -1.75 -8.70
C LEU A 83 -4.56 -0.92 -7.83
N ALA A 84 -4.04 0.20 -8.34
CA ALA A 84 -3.18 1.10 -7.57
C ALA A 84 -3.90 1.61 -6.31
N GLN A 85 -5.19 1.97 -6.43
CA GLN A 85 -6.00 2.41 -5.30
C GLN A 85 -6.15 1.34 -4.22
N LYS A 86 -6.36 0.07 -4.61
CA LYS A 86 -6.49 -1.05 -3.67
C LYS A 86 -5.16 -1.42 -2.98
N LEU A 87 -4.04 -0.99 -3.54
CA LEU A 87 -2.71 -1.23 -2.98
C LEU A 87 -2.28 -0.13 -2.00
N LEU A 88 -2.99 1.01 -1.95
CA LEU A 88 -2.67 2.09 -1.03
C LEU A 88 -2.87 1.65 0.43
N PRO A 89 -1.84 1.71 1.28
CA PRO A 89 -1.90 1.22 2.65
C PRO A 89 -2.45 2.30 3.60
N PHE A 90 -3.75 2.60 3.48
CA PHE A 90 -4.40 3.67 4.24
C PHE A 90 -4.42 3.40 5.75
N GLU A 91 -4.78 2.18 6.13
CA GLU A 91 -4.86 1.73 7.53
C GLU A 91 -3.47 1.77 8.20
N GLU A 92 -2.42 1.40 7.47
CA GLU A 92 -1.05 1.54 7.94
C GLU A 92 -0.59 2.98 8.03
N GLY A 93 -1.06 3.84 7.12
CA GLY A 93 -0.87 5.29 7.21
C GLY A 93 -1.44 5.86 8.52
N GLU A 94 -2.67 5.49 8.87
CA GLU A 94 -3.30 5.87 10.13
C GLU A 94 -2.50 5.37 11.35
N PHE A 95 -1.97 4.15 11.28
CA PHE A 95 -1.09 3.62 12.33
C PHE A 95 0.18 4.46 12.49
N LEU A 96 0.81 4.88 11.38
CA LEU A 96 2.02 5.72 11.43
C LEU A 96 1.73 7.09 12.04
N ASP A 97 0.56 7.67 11.76
CA ASP A 97 0.13 8.93 12.38
C ASP A 97 -0.07 8.79 13.89
N ASP A 98 -0.72 7.71 14.34
CA ASP A 98 -0.89 7.37 15.76
C ASP A 98 0.48 7.23 16.47
N VAL A 99 1.44 6.51 15.85
CA VAL A 99 2.79 6.36 16.37
C VAL A 99 3.51 7.71 16.49
N ASN A 100 3.41 8.55 15.46
CA ASN A 100 4.04 9.88 15.46
C ASN A 100 3.44 10.79 16.54
N ALA A 101 2.12 10.74 16.75
CA ALA A 101 1.45 11.47 17.82
C ALA A 101 1.95 11.02 19.20
N MET A 102 2.10 9.71 19.42
CA MET A 102 2.65 9.17 20.67
C MET A 102 4.12 9.58 20.88
N LEU A 103 4.94 9.58 19.83
CA LEU A 103 6.34 10.02 19.91
C LEU A 103 6.47 11.49 20.32
N LYS A 104 5.56 12.35 19.85
CA LYS A 104 5.53 13.78 20.23
C LYS A 104 5.15 14.01 21.69
N GLN A 105 4.33 13.13 22.28
CA GLN A 105 3.94 13.19 23.70
C GLN A 105 5.03 12.67 24.66
N LEU A 106 6.04 11.98 24.13
CA LEU A 106 7.19 11.48 24.91
C LEU A 106 8.35 12.48 25.00
N LYS A 107 8.31 13.55 24.20
CA LYS A 107 9.23 14.70 24.29
C LYS A 107 8.70 15.70 25.32
#